data_AF-A0A2I1H7B1-F1
#
_entry.id   AF-A0A2I1H7B1-F1
#
_cell.length_a   1.000
_cell.length_b   1.000
_cell.length_c   1.000
_cell.angle_alpha   90.00
_cell.angle_beta   90.00
_cell.angle_gamma   90.00
#
_symmetry.space_group_name_H-M   'P 1'
#
loop_
_entity.id
_entity.type
_entity.pdbx_description
1 polymer ?
#
loop_
_entity_poly.entity_id
_entity_poly.type
_entity_poly.pdbx_seq_one_letter_code
_entity_poly.pdbx_strand_id
1 'polypeptide(L)'
;MEDIMKISDDSKVYSNPENLLSLLFPFLGEIKPVERFSIKKKRFLYIKRKAFDNILNTINEFKYEKGYMDCFIYGTIKYEKSHILATIVCFLFRTGKRVVYLPDCRKLVQDPEYYIKSALFLIYTNNSAKISEIHSCVMLDEIEEFCKEKSEPLYIVVDQINALDRFLGQITTKHYYIKSSSANNISALHLKLKQTNEKKIELYEGFNKWIKIIPILPSMNDE
;
A
#
# COMPACT_ATOMS: atom_id res chain seq x y z
N MET A 1 5.94 -7.96 13.50
CA MET A 1 5.73 -8.77 12.28
C MET A 1 4.98 -10.07 12.57
N GLU A 2 5.23 -10.72 13.72
CA GLU A 2 4.53 -11.95 14.15
C GLU A 2 3.01 -11.88 14.02
N ASP A 3 2.39 -10.76 14.39
CA ASP A 3 0.93 -10.60 14.29
C ASP A 3 0.41 -10.42 12.84
N ILE A 4 1.23 -9.93 11.90
CA ILE A 4 0.88 -9.96 10.46
C ILE A 4 0.94 -11.41 9.97
N MET A 5 1.87 -12.21 10.49
CA MET A 5 1.97 -13.64 10.13
C MET A 5 0.83 -14.49 10.69
N LYS A 6 0.02 -13.97 11.61
CA LYS A 6 -1.17 -14.66 12.17
C LYS A 6 -2.45 -14.43 11.37
N ILE A 7 -2.44 -13.56 10.35
CA ILE A 7 -3.64 -13.32 9.52
C ILE A 7 -3.85 -14.47 8.52
N SER A 8 -5.08 -14.62 8.03
CA SER A 8 -5.43 -15.63 7.02
C SER A 8 -4.69 -15.39 5.70
N ASP A 9 -4.19 -16.45 5.08
CA ASP A 9 -3.67 -16.47 3.71
C ASP A 9 -4.74 -16.80 2.65
N ASP A 10 -5.97 -17.16 3.07
CA ASP A 10 -7.13 -17.23 2.17
C ASP A 10 -7.62 -15.81 1.80
N SER A 11 -7.52 -15.44 0.52
CA SER A 11 -7.94 -14.13 0.01
C SER A 11 -9.43 -13.86 0.21
N LYS A 12 -10.27 -14.91 0.22
CA LYS A 12 -11.73 -14.81 0.38
C LYS A 12 -12.11 -14.16 1.71
N VAL A 13 -11.27 -14.29 2.73
CA VAL A 13 -11.46 -13.66 4.04
C VAL A 13 -11.51 -12.14 3.94
N TYR A 14 -10.89 -11.52 2.94
CA TYR A 14 -10.78 -10.07 2.81
C TYR A 14 -11.84 -9.47 1.86
N SER A 15 -12.54 -10.30 1.11
CA SER A 15 -13.38 -9.86 -0.01
C SER A 15 -14.88 -9.81 0.28
N ASN A 16 -15.33 -10.42 1.39
CA ASN A 16 -16.75 -10.43 1.77
C ASN A 16 -17.14 -9.19 2.61
N PRO A 17 -17.94 -8.24 2.08
CA PRO A 17 -18.18 -6.92 2.69
C PRO A 17 -19.01 -6.90 3.98
N GLU A 18 -19.45 -8.05 4.48
CA GLU A 18 -20.30 -8.14 5.66
C GLU A 18 -19.52 -8.14 6.98
N ASN A 19 -18.19 -8.14 6.94
CA ASN A 19 -17.37 -8.20 8.15
C ASN A 19 -16.25 -7.15 8.18
N LEU A 20 -15.90 -6.75 9.40
CA LEU A 20 -14.74 -5.91 9.72
C LEU A 20 -13.54 -6.79 10.07
N LEU A 21 -12.34 -6.31 9.74
CA LEU A 21 -11.08 -6.87 10.20
C LEU A 21 -10.28 -5.80 10.91
N SER A 22 -9.66 -6.16 12.03
CA SER A 22 -8.61 -5.34 12.62
C SER A 22 -7.27 -5.91 12.16
N LEU A 23 -6.44 -5.09 11.51
CA LEU A 23 -5.14 -5.49 10.96
C LEU A 23 -4.04 -4.59 11.52
N LEU A 24 -2.82 -5.09 11.63
CA LEU A 24 -1.67 -4.22 11.93
C LEU A 24 -1.45 -3.26 10.77
N PHE A 25 -1.15 -2.00 11.09
CA PHE A 25 -0.79 -1.02 10.08
C PHE A 25 0.61 -1.36 9.53
N PRO A 26 0.75 -1.64 8.22
CA PRO A 26 1.97 -2.24 7.67
C PRO A 26 3.04 -1.20 7.32
N PHE A 27 3.37 -0.32 8.28
CA PHE A 27 4.39 0.71 8.13
C PHE A 27 4.98 1.08 9.50
N LEU A 28 6.31 1.12 9.60
CA LEU A 28 7.02 1.37 10.87
C LEU A 28 7.24 2.84 11.18
N GLY A 29 7.17 3.74 10.18
CA GLY A 29 7.41 5.15 10.40
C GLY A 29 6.43 5.76 11.41
N GLU A 30 6.90 6.78 12.12
CA GLU A 30 6.15 7.48 13.16
C GLU A 30 5.03 8.30 12.54
N ILE A 31 5.31 8.96 11.41
CA ILE A 31 4.36 9.78 10.68
C ILE A 31 3.44 8.89 9.83
N LYS A 32 2.25 8.59 10.35
CA LYS A 32 1.21 7.80 9.67
C LYS A 32 0.08 8.71 9.15
N PRO A 33 -0.64 8.32 8.09
CA PRO A 33 -1.77 9.11 7.56
C PRO A 33 -3.03 9.01 8.43
N VAL A 34 -2.99 9.61 9.63
CA VAL A 34 -4.09 9.58 10.62
C VAL A 34 -5.38 10.26 10.14
N GLU A 35 -5.28 11.16 9.17
CA GLU A 35 -6.44 11.78 8.49
C GLU A 35 -7.30 10.77 7.72
N ARG A 36 -6.70 9.63 7.34
CA ARG A 36 -7.37 8.59 6.53
C ARG A 36 -7.58 7.29 7.28
N PHE A 37 -6.71 6.99 8.25
CA PHE A 37 -6.79 5.76 9.02
C PHE A 37 -7.02 6.07 10.50
N SER A 38 -8.05 5.45 11.08
CA SER A 38 -8.20 5.40 12.54
C SER A 38 -7.24 4.34 13.11
N ILE A 39 -5.99 4.74 13.38
CA ILE A 39 -4.96 3.83 13.86
C ILE A 39 -4.94 3.82 15.39
N LYS A 40 -5.31 2.68 15.99
CA LYS A 40 -5.29 2.46 17.45
C LYS A 40 -4.41 1.26 17.77
N LYS A 41 -3.50 1.39 18.74
CA LYS A 41 -2.55 0.32 19.14
C LYS A 41 -1.83 -0.32 17.93
N LYS A 42 -1.36 0.50 16.99
CA LYS A 42 -0.72 0.09 15.72
C LYS A 42 -1.62 -0.70 14.76
N ARG A 43 -2.93 -0.72 14.97
CA ARG A 43 -3.90 -1.42 14.11
C ARG A 43 -4.85 -0.46 13.42
N PHE A 44 -5.33 -0.84 12.25
CA PHE A 44 -6.40 -0.16 11.52
C PHE A 44 -7.58 -1.11 11.30
N LEU A 45 -8.77 -0.55 11.11
CA LEU A 45 -9.97 -1.31 10.76
C LEU A 45 -10.13 -1.33 9.25
N TYR A 46 -10.42 -2.51 8.72
CA TYR A 46 -10.71 -2.73 7.31
C TYR A 46 -12.11 -3.30 7.15
N ILE A 47 -12.94 -2.59 6.39
CA ILE A 47 -14.21 -3.12 5.89
C ILE A 47 -13.89 -3.89 4.62
N LYS A 48 -14.16 -5.19 4.65
CA LYS A 48 -13.90 -6.09 3.53
C LYS A 48 -14.59 -5.62 2.25
N ARG A 49 -13.99 -5.87 1.08
CA ARG A 49 -14.53 -5.43 -0.21
C ARG A 49 -14.25 -6.44 -1.30
N LYS A 50 -15.24 -6.71 -2.17
CA LYS A 50 -15.04 -7.55 -3.37
C LYS A 50 -13.90 -7.06 -4.27
N ALA A 51 -13.64 -5.75 -4.27
CA ALA A 51 -12.53 -5.14 -4.99
C ALA A 51 -11.15 -5.67 -4.54
N PHE A 52 -11.01 -6.20 -3.32
CA PHE A 52 -9.78 -6.82 -2.84
C PHE A 52 -9.32 -7.95 -3.77
N ASP A 53 -10.19 -8.93 -4.05
CA ASP A 53 -9.84 -10.05 -4.96
C ASP A 53 -9.46 -9.56 -6.35
N ASN A 54 -10.18 -8.56 -6.88
CA ASN A 54 -9.89 -8.03 -8.22
C ASN A 54 -8.47 -7.43 -8.30
N ILE A 55 -8.10 -6.63 -7.29
CA ILE A 55 -6.77 -6.02 -7.24
C ILE A 55 -5.71 -7.10 -7.00
N LEU A 56 -5.94 -8.03 -6.07
CA LEU A 56 -4.99 -9.10 -5.77
C LEU A 56 -4.73 -9.99 -6.99
N ASN A 57 -5.79 -10.37 -7.72
CA ASN A 57 -5.67 -11.14 -8.96
C ASN A 57 -4.83 -10.39 -10.01
N THR A 58 -5.06 -9.08 -10.15
CA THR A 58 -4.26 -8.24 -11.06
C THR A 58 -2.78 -8.20 -10.66
N ILE A 59 -2.48 -8.12 -9.37
CA ILE A 59 -1.09 -8.13 -8.85
C ILE A 59 -0.44 -9.51 -9.09
N ASN A 60 -1.20 -10.60 -8.96
CA ASN A 60 -0.72 -11.96 -9.19
C ASN A 60 -0.42 -12.26 -10.67
N GLU A 61 -0.98 -11.49 -11.61
CA GLU A 61 -0.65 -11.59 -13.03
C GLU A 61 0.74 -11.02 -13.38
N PHE A 62 1.39 -10.31 -12.46
CA PHE A 62 2.66 -9.67 -12.74
C PHE A 62 3.76 -10.68 -13.09
N LYS A 63 4.56 -10.32 -14.10
CA LYS A 63 5.67 -11.15 -14.58
C LYS A 63 6.92 -10.30 -14.73
N TYR A 64 7.94 -10.60 -13.94
CA TYR A 64 9.25 -9.98 -14.04
C TYR A 64 9.79 -10.06 -15.48
N GLU A 65 10.16 -8.92 -16.06
CA GLU A 65 10.74 -8.75 -17.41
C GLU A 65 9.91 -9.26 -18.62
N LYS A 66 8.79 -9.96 -18.41
CA LYS A 66 8.01 -10.64 -19.45
C LYS A 66 6.52 -10.26 -19.50
N GLY A 67 6.11 -9.24 -18.75
CA GLY A 67 4.70 -8.83 -18.71
C GLY A 67 4.50 -7.52 -17.95
N TYR A 68 3.28 -7.33 -17.45
CA TYR A 68 2.96 -6.19 -16.61
C TYR A 68 3.71 -6.30 -15.28
N MET A 69 4.33 -5.20 -14.87
CA MET A 69 4.95 -5.06 -13.54
C MET A 69 4.26 -3.97 -12.71
N ASP A 70 3.35 -3.21 -13.34
CA ASP A 70 2.76 -2.01 -12.78
C ASP A 70 1.24 -2.13 -12.70
N CYS A 71 0.65 -1.65 -11.60
CA CYS A 71 -0.79 -1.49 -11.43
C CYS A 71 -1.11 -0.09 -10.91
N PHE A 72 -2.03 0.59 -11.58
CA PHE A 72 -2.57 1.88 -11.17
C PHE A 72 -4.03 1.77 -10.77
N ILE A 73 -4.30 2.08 -9.51
CA ILE A 73 -5.64 2.02 -8.91
C ILE A 73 -6.15 3.45 -8.71
N TYR A 74 -7.25 3.81 -9.37
CA TYR A 74 -7.83 5.13 -9.21
C TYR A 74 -9.33 5.06 -8.99
N GLY A 75 -9.87 6.08 -8.34
CA GLY A 75 -11.27 6.07 -7.95
C GLY A 75 -11.59 7.18 -6.96
N THR A 76 -12.87 7.31 -6.61
CA THR A 76 -13.30 8.38 -5.68
C THR A 76 -12.69 8.20 -4.28
N ILE A 77 -12.53 9.30 -3.53
CA ILE A 77 -11.95 9.27 -2.18
C ILE A 77 -12.76 8.33 -1.26
N LYS A 78 -14.09 8.29 -1.44
CA LYS A 78 -15.05 7.54 -0.63
C LYS A 78 -14.92 6.00 -0.72
N TYR A 79 -14.11 5.47 -1.63
CA TYR A 79 -13.95 4.01 -1.79
C TYR A 79 -12.93 3.37 -0.82
N GLU A 80 -12.37 4.13 0.12
CA GLU A 80 -11.39 3.61 1.10
C GLU A 80 -10.20 2.86 0.46
N LYS A 81 -9.77 3.27 -0.74
CA LYS A 81 -8.72 2.60 -1.52
C LYS A 81 -7.44 2.37 -0.72
N SER A 82 -7.08 3.34 0.12
CA SER A 82 -5.96 3.26 1.05
C SER A 82 -6.08 2.08 2.02
N HIS A 83 -7.28 1.79 2.52
CA HIS A 83 -7.52 0.64 3.39
C HIS A 83 -7.44 -0.67 2.64
N ILE A 84 -7.93 -0.72 1.40
CA ILE A 84 -7.76 -1.90 0.53
C ILE A 84 -6.27 -2.15 0.25
N LEU A 85 -5.51 -1.12 -0.10
CA LEU A 85 -4.07 -1.21 -0.32
C LEU A 85 -3.30 -1.63 0.92
N ALA A 86 -3.55 -1.02 2.08
CA ALA A 86 -2.92 -1.43 3.33
C ALA A 86 -3.23 -2.91 3.66
N THR A 87 -4.45 -3.37 3.35
CA THR A 87 -4.84 -4.77 3.53
C THR A 87 -4.12 -5.70 2.55
N ILE A 88 -3.98 -5.30 1.28
CA ILE A 88 -3.18 -6.03 0.28
C ILE A 88 -1.73 -6.15 0.74
N VAL A 89 -1.15 -5.07 1.26
CA VAL A 89 0.22 -5.09 1.81
C VAL A 89 0.33 -6.10 2.96
N CYS A 90 -0.64 -6.12 3.88
CA CYS A 90 -0.67 -7.12 4.96
C CYS A 90 -0.70 -8.55 4.40
N PHE A 91 -1.55 -8.80 3.39
CA PHE A 91 -1.66 -10.10 2.72
C PHE A 91 -0.37 -10.50 2.00
N LEU A 92 0.26 -9.57 1.28
CA LEU A 92 1.55 -9.79 0.60
C LEU A 92 2.66 -10.12 1.60
N PHE A 93 2.75 -9.41 2.72
CA PHE A 93 3.67 -9.77 3.80
C PHE A 93 3.40 -11.18 4.35
N ARG A 94 2.12 -11.50 4.62
CA ARG A 94 1.72 -12.82 5.14
C ARG A 94 2.09 -13.97 4.19
N THR A 95 2.08 -13.71 2.89
CA THR A 95 2.46 -14.68 1.84
C THR A 95 3.96 -14.66 1.51
N GLY A 96 4.78 -13.99 2.34
CA GLY A 96 6.23 -13.99 2.24
C GLY A 96 6.80 -13.04 1.18
N LYS A 97 5.99 -12.13 0.63
CA LYS A 97 6.47 -11.12 -0.33
C LYS A 97 7.19 -9.98 0.38
N ARG A 98 8.24 -9.45 -0.24
CA ARG A 98 8.98 -8.26 0.23
C ARG A 98 8.27 -7.01 -0.28
N VAL A 99 7.65 -6.25 0.63
CA VAL A 99 6.79 -5.11 0.27
C VAL A 99 7.32 -3.80 0.86
N VAL A 100 7.63 -2.84 0.00
CA VAL A 100 7.91 -1.45 0.39
C VAL A 100 6.60 -0.68 0.33
N TYR A 101 5.94 -0.48 1.47
CA TYR A 101 4.70 0.29 1.51
C TYR A 101 4.96 1.74 1.92
N LEU A 102 4.57 2.68 1.05
CA LEU A 102 4.64 4.12 1.25
C LEU A 102 3.21 4.65 1.35
N PRO A 103 2.63 4.74 2.58
CA PRO A 103 1.23 5.03 2.75
C PRO A 103 0.82 6.47 2.42
N ASP A 104 1.74 7.44 2.45
CA ASP A 104 1.43 8.85 2.20
C ASP A 104 2.56 9.55 1.43
N CYS A 105 2.36 9.73 0.12
CA CYS A 105 3.33 10.43 -0.71
C CYS A 105 3.59 11.88 -0.30
N ARG A 106 2.66 12.57 0.39
CA ARG A 106 2.91 13.95 0.85
C ARG A 106 4.05 13.98 1.85
N LYS A 107 4.14 12.94 2.69
CA LYS A 107 5.21 12.77 3.69
C LYS A 107 6.49 12.24 3.07
N LEU A 108 6.37 11.34 2.10
CA LEU A 108 7.51 10.91 1.28
C LEU A 108 8.23 12.09 0.62
N VAL A 109 7.51 13.09 0.09
CA VAL A 109 8.13 14.28 -0.53
C VAL A 109 8.84 15.17 0.50
N GLN A 110 8.37 15.18 1.74
CA GLN A 110 8.97 16.01 2.81
C GLN A 110 10.27 15.42 3.33
N ASP A 111 10.35 14.09 3.46
CA ASP A 111 11.51 13.37 3.99
C ASP A 111 11.59 11.97 3.36
N PRO A 112 12.10 11.86 2.12
CA PRO A 112 12.08 10.61 1.37
C PRO A 112 12.95 9.54 2.00
N GLU A 113 14.13 9.90 2.50
CA GLU A 113 15.09 8.98 3.09
C GLU A 113 14.49 8.28 4.32
N TYR A 114 13.95 9.05 5.26
CA TYR A 114 13.30 8.49 6.45
C TYR A 114 12.13 7.58 6.07
N TYR A 115 11.28 8.04 5.16
CA TYR A 115 10.03 7.36 4.84
C TYR A 115 10.28 6.03 4.12
N ILE A 116 11.23 6.00 3.18
CA ILE A 116 11.62 4.78 2.47
C ILE A 116 12.36 3.82 3.40
N LYS A 117 13.31 4.29 4.21
CA LYS A 117 14.00 3.44 5.21
C LYS A 117 13.01 2.80 6.18
N SER A 118 12.04 3.57 6.66
CA SER A 118 10.99 3.06 7.54
C SER A 118 10.19 1.90 6.93
N ALA A 119 9.94 1.94 5.61
CA ALA A 119 9.31 0.85 4.89
C ALA A 119 10.28 -0.34 4.70
N LEU A 120 11.55 -0.08 4.34
CA LEU A 120 12.57 -1.12 4.15
C LEU A 120 12.88 -1.89 5.45
N PHE A 121 12.96 -1.21 6.59
CA PHE A 121 13.19 -1.86 7.89
C PHE A 121 12.11 -2.89 8.21
N LEU A 122 10.86 -2.67 7.77
CA LEU A 122 9.78 -3.63 7.99
C LEU A 122 10.02 -4.96 7.25
N ILE A 123 10.61 -4.90 6.06
CA ILE A 123 10.92 -6.06 5.21
C ILE A 123 12.03 -6.90 5.83
N TYR A 124 13.08 -6.24 6.33
CA TYR A 124 14.31 -6.89 6.78
C TYR A 124 14.40 -7.00 8.31
N THR A 125 13.29 -6.94 9.02
CA THR A 125 13.25 -7.02 10.50
C THR A 125 14.02 -8.20 11.10
N ASN A 126 14.18 -9.30 10.36
CA ASN A 126 14.93 -10.49 10.80
C ASN A 126 16.37 -10.59 10.21
N ASN A 127 16.83 -9.57 9.48
CA ASN A 127 18.16 -9.54 8.86
C ASN A 127 18.93 -8.30 9.33
N SER A 128 19.67 -8.46 10.43
CA SER A 128 20.44 -7.38 11.06
C SER A 128 21.47 -6.75 10.11
N ALA A 129 22.11 -7.54 9.25
CA ALA A 129 23.06 -7.04 8.27
C ALA A 129 22.39 -6.08 7.26
N LYS A 130 21.23 -6.48 6.70
CA LYS A 130 20.45 -5.61 5.81
C LYS A 130 19.91 -4.37 6.53
N ILE A 131 19.49 -4.50 7.80
CA ILE A 131 19.09 -3.33 8.61
C ILE A 131 20.25 -2.35 8.78
N SER A 132 21.45 -2.83 9.12
CA SER A 132 22.64 -1.98 9.26
C SER A 132 23.02 -1.29 7.95
N GLU A 133 22.93 -2.02 6.83
CA GLU A 133 23.15 -1.48 5.48
C GLU A 133 22.15 -0.34 5.18
N ILE A 134 20.84 -0.57 5.34
CA ILE A 134 19.79 0.45 5.16
C ILE A 134 20.01 1.64 6.10
N HIS A 135 20.40 1.39 7.35
CA HIS A 135 20.65 2.45 8.32
C HIS A 135 21.80 3.36 7.84
N SER A 136 22.85 2.77 7.24
CA SER A 136 24.04 3.49 6.78
C SER A 136 23.83 4.39 5.56
N CYS A 137 22.80 4.15 4.73
CA CYS A 137 22.50 5.00 3.57
C CYS A 137 22.07 6.41 4.01
N VAL A 138 22.90 7.42 3.91
CA VAL A 138 22.55 8.80 4.29
C VAL A 138 21.69 9.47 3.21
N MET A 139 21.99 9.21 1.95
CA MET A 139 21.40 9.88 0.80
C MET A 139 20.45 8.96 0.04
N LEU A 140 19.51 9.55 -0.71
CA LEU A 140 18.50 8.80 -1.45
C LEU A 140 19.10 7.90 -2.55
N ASP A 141 20.18 8.32 -3.21
CA ASP A 141 20.89 7.54 -4.23
C ASP A 141 21.49 6.25 -3.66
N GLU A 142 21.96 6.27 -2.40
CA GLU A 142 22.43 5.08 -1.70
C GLU A 142 21.27 4.11 -1.41
N ILE A 143 20.10 4.64 -1.04
CA ILE A 143 18.87 3.84 -0.84
C ILE A 143 18.39 3.26 -2.18
N GLU A 144 18.48 4.04 -3.27
CA GLU A 144 18.17 3.59 -4.63
C GLU A 144 19.08 2.44 -5.04
N GLU A 145 20.39 2.54 -4.79
CA GLU A 145 21.35 1.50 -5.11
C GLU A 145 21.09 0.23 -4.29
N PHE A 146 20.77 0.36 -3.01
CA PHE A 146 20.32 -0.76 -2.17
C PHE A 146 19.10 -1.46 -2.78
N CYS A 147 18.13 -0.71 -3.29
CA CYS A 147 16.92 -1.29 -3.88
C CYS A 147 17.19 -1.98 -5.23
N LYS A 148 18.16 -1.48 -6.02
CA LYS A 148 18.54 -2.05 -7.33
C LYS A 148 19.22 -3.42 -7.22
N GLU A 149 19.58 -3.88 -6.03
CA GLU A 149 20.20 -5.19 -5.81
C GLU A 149 19.32 -6.30 -6.40
N LYS A 150 19.82 -6.94 -7.46
CA LYS A 150 19.00 -7.66 -8.47
C LYS A 150 18.46 -9.02 -8.02
N SER A 151 18.74 -9.48 -6.80
CA SER A 151 18.50 -10.87 -6.43
C SER A 151 17.02 -11.23 -6.44
N GLU A 152 16.11 -10.32 -6.06
CA GLU A 152 14.68 -10.53 -6.28
C GLU A 152 13.86 -9.21 -6.27
N PRO A 153 12.77 -9.11 -7.06
CA PRO A 153 11.96 -7.90 -7.15
C PRO A 153 11.14 -7.62 -5.89
N LEU A 154 11.15 -6.36 -5.45
CA LEU A 154 10.27 -5.80 -4.41
C LEU A 154 8.87 -5.52 -4.96
N TYR A 155 7.87 -5.56 -4.08
CA TYR A 155 6.56 -4.96 -4.32
C TYR A 155 6.54 -3.56 -3.72
N ILE A 156 6.65 -2.54 -4.55
CA ILE A 156 6.59 -1.15 -4.13
C ILE A 156 5.14 -0.69 -4.23
N VAL A 157 4.53 -0.44 -3.08
CA VAL A 157 3.12 -0.05 -2.95
C VAL A 157 3.05 1.39 -2.47
N VAL A 158 2.44 2.25 -3.27
CA VAL A 158 2.50 3.70 -3.07
C VAL A 158 1.09 4.28 -3.10
N ASP A 159 0.70 4.88 -1.98
CA ASP A 159 -0.62 5.46 -1.85
C ASP A 159 -0.57 7.00 -1.92
N GLN A 160 -1.61 7.58 -2.52
CA GLN A 160 -1.72 9.01 -2.81
C GLN A 160 -0.62 9.55 -3.74
N ILE A 161 -0.27 8.84 -4.81
CA ILE A 161 0.75 9.27 -5.78
C ILE A 161 0.49 10.64 -6.41
N ASN A 162 -0.74 11.15 -6.29
CA ASN A 162 -1.11 12.51 -6.64
C ASN A 162 -0.24 13.61 -6.04
N ALA A 163 0.36 13.35 -4.88
CA ALA A 163 1.24 14.31 -4.21
C ALA A 163 2.71 14.21 -4.67
N LEU A 164 3.03 13.29 -5.58
CA LEU A 164 4.38 12.98 -5.98
C LEU A 164 4.66 13.43 -7.41
N ASP A 165 5.58 14.38 -7.58
CA ASP A 165 5.90 14.94 -8.89
C ASP A 165 7.03 14.22 -9.64
N ARG A 166 8.05 13.63 -8.97
CA ARG A 166 9.18 13.02 -9.71
C ARG A 166 10.10 11.99 -9.00
N PHE A 167 9.79 11.54 -7.78
CA PHE A 167 10.83 10.92 -6.93
C PHE A 167 11.03 9.40 -7.05
N LEU A 168 10.07 8.62 -7.55
CA LEU A 168 10.12 7.15 -7.38
C LEU A 168 10.68 6.35 -8.56
N GLY A 169 10.93 6.97 -9.72
CA GLY A 169 11.23 6.25 -10.96
C GLY A 169 12.42 5.29 -10.83
N GLN A 170 13.48 5.70 -10.13
CA GLN A 170 14.68 4.90 -9.95
C GLN A 170 14.45 3.71 -9.01
N ILE A 171 13.83 3.95 -7.84
CA ILE A 171 13.50 2.90 -6.86
C ILE A 171 12.51 1.89 -7.44
N THR A 172 11.62 2.30 -8.34
CA THR A 172 10.62 1.38 -8.95
C THR A 172 11.14 0.57 -10.13
N THR A 173 12.33 0.91 -10.65
CA THR A 173 12.87 0.26 -11.84
C THR A 173 13.16 -1.21 -11.55
N LYS A 174 12.62 -2.12 -12.37
CA LYS A 174 12.69 -3.58 -12.20
C LYS A 174 12.04 -4.11 -10.91
N HIS A 175 11.07 -3.40 -10.37
CA HIS A 175 10.26 -3.86 -9.25
C HIS A 175 8.78 -3.88 -9.63
N TYR A 176 7.96 -4.60 -8.86
CA TYR A 176 6.52 -4.56 -9.03
C TYR A 176 5.98 -3.28 -8.42
N TYR A 177 5.27 -2.47 -9.21
CA TYR A 177 4.85 -1.14 -8.79
C TYR A 177 3.33 -1.02 -8.72
N ILE A 178 2.79 -0.92 -7.51
CA ILE A 178 1.36 -0.70 -7.27
C ILE A 178 1.17 0.72 -6.75
N LYS A 179 0.39 1.53 -7.45
CA LYS A 179 0.16 2.94 -7.09
C LYS A 179 -1.32 3.28 -7.07
N SER A 180 -1.72 4.18 -6.17
CA SER A 180 -3.09 4.71 -6.13
C SER A 180 -3.21 6.22 -6.16
N SER A 181 -4.33 6.69 -6.71
CA SER A 181 -4.70 8.10 -6.76
C SER A 181 -6.20 8.31 -6.50
N SER A 182 -6.58 9.52 -6.08
CA SER A 182 -7.98 9.96 -6.17
C SER A 182 -8.36 10.33 -7.61
N ALA A 183 -9.60 10.02 -7.99
CA ALA A 183 -10.18 10.31 -9.31
C ALA A 183 -10.31 11.80 -9.64
N ASN A 184 -10.29 12.68 -8.62
CA ASN A 184 -10.42 14.13 -8.81
C ASN A 184 -9.10 14.80 -9.22
N ASN A 185 -8.05 14.03 -9.50
CA ASN A 185 -6.79 14.59 -9.96
C ASN A 185 -6.76 14.69 -11.50
N ILE A 186 -6.45 15.89 -12.03
CA ILE A 186 -6.10 16.13 -13.43
C ILE A 186 -5.00 15.16 -13.90
N SER A 187 -4.10 14.76 -13.02
CA SER A 187 -3.06 13.75 -13.29
C SER A 187 -3.61 12.33 -13.47
N ALA A 188 -4.73 11.96 -12.83
CA ALA A 188 -5.38 10.67 -13.07
C ALA A 188 -6.04 10.63 -14.45
N LEU A 189 -6.59 11.75 -14.91
CA LEU A 189 -7.09 11.91 -16.28
C LEU A 189 -5.96 11.82 -17.31
N HIS A 190 -4.83 12.52 -17.07
CA HIS A 190 -3.64 12.42 -17.92
C HIS A 190 -3.01 11.01 -17.91
N LEU A 191 -3.00 10.31 -16.78
CA LEU A 191 -2.53 8.92 -16.67
C LEU A 191 -3.48 7.94 -17.39
N LYS A 192 -4.79 8.19 -17.40
CA LYS A 192 -5.76 7.40 -18.17
C LYS A 192 -5.45 7.48 -19.69
N LEU A 193 -5.02 8.64 -20.16
CA LEU A 193 -4.68 8.91 -21.57
C LEU A 193 -3.31 8.39 -22.02
N LYS A 194 -2.35 8.19 -21.10
CA LYS A 194 -1.02 7.66 -21.45
C LYS A 194 -1.09 6.15 -21.75
N GLN A 195 -0.53 5.74 -22.89
CA GLN A 195 -0.17 4.35 -23.14
C GLN A 195 1.03 3.99 -22.26
N THR A 196 0.76 3.23 -21.22
CA THR A 196 1.74 2.72 -20.25
C THR A 196 1.61 1.21 -20.21
N ASN A 197 2.73 0.49 -20.04
CA ASN A 197 2.73 -0.96 -19.85
C ASN A 197 2.28 -1.33 -18.41
N GLU A 198 1.14 -0.78 -17.98
CA GLU A 198 0.57 -0.93 -16.64
C GLU A 198 -0.90 -1.38 -16.70
N LYS A 199 -1.33 -2.16 -15.70
CA LYS A 199 -2.73 -2.52 -15.51
C LYS A 199 -3.46 -1.39 -14.78
N LYS A 200 -4.65 -1.02 -15.24
CA LYS A 200 -5.45 0.07 -14.66
C LYS A 200 -6.72 -0.49 -14.02
N ILE A 201 -7.00 -0.12 -12.78
CA ILE A 201 -8.20 -0.53 -12.03
C ILE A 201 -8.99 0.71 -11.62
N GLU A 202 -10.24 0.75 -12.07
CA GLU A 202 -11.21 1.79 -11.72
C GLU A 202 -12.07 1.37 -10.52
N LEU A 203 -12.11 2.21 -9.49
CA LEU A 203 -12.94 2.06 -8.30
C LEU A 203 -13.91 3.24 -8.17
N TYR A 204 -15.00 3.17 -8.92
CA TYR A 204 -16.15 4.06 -8.79
C TYR A 204 -17.31 3.30 -8.14
N GLU A 205 -18.27 4.02 -7.54
CA GLU A 205 -19.40 3.54 -6.73
C GLU A 205 -19.17 3.38 -5.22
N GLY A 206 -19.99 4.08 -4.42
CA GLY A 206 -20.04 3.91 -2.97
C GLY A 206 -21.48 3.70 -2.51
N PHE A 207 -21.69 2.60 -1.78
CA PHE A 207 -22.79 2.35 -0.82
C PHE A 207 -24.07 1.63 -1.27
N ASN A 208 -23.99 0.39 -1.79
CA ASN A 208 -25.21 -0.43 -1.92
C ASN A 208 -25.66 -1.14 -0.62
N LYS A 209 -24.89 -1.09 0.49
CA LYS A 209 -25.22 -1.89 1.70
C LYS A 209 -24.79 -1.30 3.06
N TRP A 210 -24.39 -0.02 3.13
CA TRP A 210 -23.85 0.56 4.38
C TRP A 210 -24.89 1.05 5.40
N ILE A 211 -26.16 1.15 5.02
CA ILE A 211 -27.21 1.70 5.90
C ILE A 211 -27.44 0.82 7.17
N LYS A 212 -26.94 -0.42 7.22
CA LYS A 212 -27.25 -1.35 8.32
C LYS A 212 -26.19 -1.52 9.43
N ILE A 213 -24.98 -0.95 9.31
CA ILE A 213 -23.90 -1.17 10.32
C ILE A 213 -23.72 0.02 11.29
N ILE A 214 -24.44 1.13 11.07
CA ILE A 214 -24.30 2.34 11.88
C ILE A 214 -24.64 2.18 13.38
N PRO A 215 -25.50 1.27 13.88
CA PRO A 215 -25.80 1.29 15.31
C PRO A 215 -24.75 0.62 16.24
N ILE A 216 -23.57 0.20 15.76
CA ILE A 216 -22.59 -0.54 16.60
C ILE A 216 -21.29 0.27 16.89
N LEU A 217 -21.15 1.49 16.37
CA LEU A 217 -20.10 2.38 16.87
C LEU A 217 -20.60 3.01 18.19
N PRO A 218 -19.93 2.79 19.34
CA PRO A 218 -20.29 3.51 20.55
C PRO A 218 -20.18 5.01 20.26
N SER A 219 -21.23 5.74 20.64
CA SER A 219 -21.29 7.19 20.53
C SER A 219 -20.05 7.81 21.13
N MET A 220 -19.42 8.73 20.39
CA MET A 220 -18.59 9.74 21.03
C MET A 220 -19.51 10.52 21.97
N ASN A 221 -19.07 10.62 23.23
CA ASN A 221 -19.81 11.04 24.43
C ASN A 221 -20.48 9.85 25.14
N ASP A 222 -19.79 9.29 26.13
CA ASP A 222 -20.02 9.65 27.54
C ASP A 222 -18.77 9.31 28.37
N GLU A 223 -18.36 10.32 29.17
CA GLU A 223 -17.25 10.42 30.16
C GLU A 223 -15.78 10.41 29.71
#